data_AF-A0A448WIS4-F1
#
_entry.id   AF-A0A448WIS4-F1
#
_cell.length_a   1.000
_cell.length_b   1.000
_cell.length_c   1.000
_cell.angle_alpha   90.00
_cell.angle_beta   90.00
_cell.angle_gamma   90.00
#
_symmetry.space_group_name_H-M   'P 1'
#
loop_
_entity.id
_entity.type
_entity.pdbx_description
1 polymer ?
#
loop_
_entity_poly.entity_id
_entity_poly.type
_entity_poly.pdbx_seq_one_letter_code
_entity_poly.pdbx_strand_id
1 'polypeptide(L)'
;MSTPDERLRWQANALPDDELCTENAIILRRFNRYPLIIDPSGQATEFVLHEYRDKKITKTSFLDDAFRKNLESSLRFGTPLLVQDVESYDPILNPVLNREVRRTGGRTLVTLGDQDIDLSPTFTIFLSTRDPSIEFPADICSRVTFVNFTVTRSSLQSQCLNAVLKAERPDVDSKRSDLMKMQGQFQLKLRHLEKDLLQALNEAKGNLLDDDKIIARLETLKREAGEVAKKVEETDAIMAEVESVSQQYVPLAQACSNIYFTLEAMNQVHFLYQYSLHFLLEIFSTVLGQNDNLKDVKEAGQRLAIITKDLFQVRATELHSLILILFCQYSF
;
A
#
# COMPACT_ATOMS: atom_id res chain seq x y z
N MET A 1 12.05 0.05 -5.84
CA MET A 1 12.32 -0.46 -4.49
C MET A 1 12.19 0.66 -3.47
N SER A 2 11.30 0.51 -2.49
CA SER A 2 11.19 1.37 -1.30
C SER A 2 12.17 0.92 -0.21
N THR A 3 12.59 1.85 0.65
CA THR A 3 13.36 1.52 1.85
C THR A 3 12.44 1.09 3.02
N PRO A 4 12.96 0.36 4.02
CA PRO A 4 12.17 0.04 5.22
C PRO A 4 11.61 1.28 5.94
N ASP A 5 12.39 2.36 6.00
CA ASP A 5 11.97 3.62 6.62
C ASP A 5 10.82 4.29 5.86
N GLU A 6 10.84 4.24 4.53
CA GLU A 6 9.74 4.74 3.69
C GLU A 6 8.45 3.95 3.98
N ARG A 7 8.52 2.63 4.09
CA ARG A 7 7.35 1.78 4.37
C ARG A 7 6.77 2.07 5.75
N LEU A 8 7.60 2.20 6.77
CA LEU A 8 7.16 2.56 8.13
C LEU A 8 6.47 3.93 8.14
N ARG A 9 7.03 4.90 7.42
CA ARG A 9 6.42 6.23 7.29
C ARG A 9 5.06 6.14 6.58
N TRP A 10 4.93 5.34 5.53
CA TRP A 10 3.66 5.19 4.84
C TRP A 10 2.59 4.52 5.70
N GLN A 11 2.95 3.47 6.44
CA GLN A 11 2.06 2.83 7.40
C GLN A 11 1.62 3.83 8.49
N ALA A 12 2.53 4.66 9.01
CA ALA A 12 2.19 5.73 9.95
C ALA A 12 1.24 6.78 9.35
N ASN A 13 1.28 6.96 8.03
CA ASN A 13 0.38 7.81 7.26
C ASN A 13 -0.86 7.05 6.76
N ALA A 14 -1.27 5.97 7.43
CA ALA A 14 -2.49 5.19 7.15
C ALA A 14 -2.48 4.37 5.84
N LEU A 15 -1.31 4.11 5.23
CA LEU A 15 -1.23 3.11 4.17
C LEU A 15 -1.52 1.71 4.76
N PRO A 16 -2.42 0.92 4.17
CA PRO A 16 -2.63 -0.46 4.60
C PRO A 16 -1.36 -1.29 4.51
N ASP A 17 -1.13 -2.13 5.52
CA ASP A 17 0.05 -2.98 5.60
C ASP A 17 -0.13 -4.25 4.77
N ASP A 18 -0.10 -4.11 3.46
CA ASP A 18 -0.09 -5.21 2.50
C ASP A 18 0.76 -4.90 1.27
N GLU A 19 1.11 -5.95 0.53
CA GLU A 19 2.03 -5.87 -0.60
C GLU A 19 1.48 -4.99 -1.73
N LEU A 20 0.19 -5.15 -2.09
CA LEU A 20 -0.46 -4.36 -3.14
C LEU A 20 -0.42 -2.87 -2.80
N CYS A 21 -0.78 -2.50 -1.57
CA CYS A 21 -0.73 -1.11 -1.11
C CYS A 21 0.70 -0.56 -1.10
N THR A 22 1.68 -1.38 -0.70
CA THR A 22 3.10 -1.00 -0.71
C THR A 22 3.63 -0.74 -2.13
N GLU A 23 3.29 -1.61 -3.07
CA GLU A 23 3.66 -1.45 -4.49
C GLU A 23 3.01 -0.19 -5.09
N ASN A 24 1.72 -0.01 -4.83
CA ASN A 24 0.99 1.18 -5.28
C ASN A 24 1.57 2.46 -4.69
N ALA A 25 1.97 2.48 -3.42
CA ALA A 25 2.63 3.63 -2.80
C ALA A 25 3.97 3.97 -3.47
N ILE A 26 4.74 2.96 -3.92
CA ILE A 26 5.96 3.18 -4.71
C ILE A 26 5.62 3.87 -6.03
N ILE A 27 4.54 3.46 -6.71
CA ILE A 27 4.07 4.10 -7.95
C ILE A 27 3.66 5.55 -7.69
N LEU A 28 2.88 5.80 -6.63
CA LEU A 28 2.48 7.15 -6.21
C LEU A 28 3.65 8.05 -5.81
N ARG A 29 4.80 7.48 -5.45
CA ARG A 29 6.02 8.23 -5.13
C ARG A 29 6.89 8.50 -6.36
N ARG A 30 6.87 7.62 -7.36
CA ARG A 30 7.83 7.60 -8.49
C ARG A 30 7.17 7.73 -9.86
N PHE A 31 5.96 8.27 -9.92
CA PHE A 31 5.23 8.42 -11.17
C PHE A 31 5.95 9.36 -12.14
N ASN A 32 5.86 9.07 -13.45
CA ASN A 32 6.26 10.00 -14.49
C ASN A 32 5.05 10.80 -15.00
N ARG A 33 3.89 10.16 -15.15
CA ARG A 33 2.60 10.80 -15.46
C ARG A 33 1.80 10.95 -14.19
N TYR A 34 0.98 11.99 -14.05
CA TYR A 34 0.23 12.19 -12.82
C TYR A 34 -0.67 10.97 -12.52
N PRO A 35 -0.73 10.52 -11.26
CA PRO A 35 -1.46 9.32 -10.91
C PRO A 35 -2.97 9.55 -10.94
N LEU A 36 -3.70 8.56 -11.49
CA LEU A 36 -5.14 8.41 -11.35
C LEU A 36 -5.40 7.18 -10.49
N ILE A 37 -5.90 7.43 -9.30
CA ILE A 37 -6.13 6.48 -8.23
C ILE A 37 -7.56 5.94 -8.37
N ILE A 38 -7.71 4.63 -8.47
CA ILE A 38 -8.99 3.94 -8.32
C ILE A 38 -9.05 3.43 -6.89
N ASP A 39 -9.88 4.05 -6.05
CA ASP A 39 -9.90 3.82 -4.60
C ASP A 39 -11.34 3.78 -4.07
N PRO A 40 -12.04 2.66 -4.25
CA PRO A 40 -13.42 2.49 -3.78
C PRO A 40 -13.55 2.58 -2.25
N SER A 41 -12.53 2.12 -1.51
CA SER A 41 -12.54 2.10 -0.04
C SER A 41 -12.14 3.44 0.59
N GLY A 42 -11.43 4.30 -0.15
CA GLY A 42 -10.95 5.60 0.34
C GLY A 42 -9.61 5.54 1.07
N GLN A 43 -9.01 4.36 1.22
CA GLN A 43 -7.77 4.16 1.99
C GLN A 43 -6.58 4.88 1.33
N ALA A 44 -6.49 4.85 -0.01
CA ALA A 44 -5.40 5.50 -0.73
C ALA A 44 -5.49 7.03 -0.65
N THR A 45 -6.72 7.54 -0.74
CA THR A 45 -7.03 8.97 -0.62
C THR A 45 -6.63 9.48 0.77
N GLU A 46 -6.99 8.77 1.83
CA GLU A 46 -6.59 9.09 3.21
C GLU A 46 -5.06 9.09 3.35
N PHE A 47 -4.40 8.05 2.83
CA PHE A 47 -2.94 7.96 2.81
C PHE A 47 -2.28 9.17 2.14
N VAL A 48 -2.75 9.56 0.94
CA VAL A 48 -2.20 10.72 0.21
C VAL A 48 -2.43 12.02 0.99
N LEU A 49 -3.60 12.20 1.62
CA LEU A 49 -3.87 13.36 2.45
C LEU A 49 -2.93 13.46 3.66
N HIS A 50 -2.63 12.32 4.30
CA HIS A 50 -1.71 12.26 5.43
C HIS A 50 -0.24 12.47 5.02
N GLU A 51 0.20 11.81 3.95
CA GLU A 51 1.57 11.90 3.43
C GLU A 51 1.95 13.32 2.99
N TYR A 52 0.98 14.09 2.49
CA TYR A 52 1.19 15.46 2.01
C TYR A 52 0.62 16.54 2.95
N ARG A 53 0.26 16.18 4.18
CA ARG A 53 -0.29 17.10 5.19
C ARG A 53 0.60 18.32 5.44
N ASP A 54 1.90 18.10 5.62
CA ASP A 54 2.88 19.17 5.87
C ASP A 54 3.05 20.14 4.69
N LYS A 55 2.73 19.67 3.48
CA LYS A 55 2.73 20.47 2.25
C LYS A 55 1.39 21.17 1.99
N LYS A 56 0.44 21.08 2.93
CA LYS A 56 -0.90 21.67 2.84
C LYS A 56 -1.63 21.24 1.57
N ILE A 57 -1.68 19.92 1.33
CA ILE A 57 -2.44 19.37 0.21
C ILE A 57 -3.89 19.87 0.21
N THR A 58 -4.34 20.35 -0.93
CA THR A 58 -5.71 20.82 -1.12
C THR A 58 -6.53 19.71 -1.75
N LYS A 59 -7.74 19.51 -1.23
CA LYS A 59 -8.72 18.54 -1.74
C LYS A 59 -9.85 19.28 -2.46
N THR A 60 -10.22 18.88 -3.66
CA THR A 60 -11.23 19.53 -4.51
C THR A 60 -11.92 18.49 -5.41
N SER A 61 -12.99 18.82 -6.12
CA SER A 61 -13.49 18.04 -7.27
C SER A 61 -13.74 18.95 -8.46
N PHE A 62 -14.01 18.41 -9.65
CA PHE A 62 -14.39 19.20 -10.83
C PHE A 62 -15.75 19.90 -10.69
N LEU A 63 -16.59 19.44 -9.75
CA LEU A 63 -17.89 20.02 -9.45
C LEU A 63 -17.81 21.15 -8.41
N ASP A 64 -16.64 21.38 -7.81
CA ASP A 64 -16.42 22.48 -6.87
C ASP A 64 -16.23 23.80 -7.63
N ASP A 65 -17.05 24.81 -7.33
CA ASP A 65 -16.92 26.16 -7.88
C ASP A 65 -15.53 26.76 -7.63
N ALA A 66 -14.84 26.35 -6.57
CA ALA A 66 -13.49 26.78 -6.24
C ALA A 66 -12.39 26.01 -7.00
N PHE A 67 -12.73 24.98 -7.78
CA PHE A 67 -11.77 24.10 -8.46
C PHE A 67 -10.72 24.88 -9.25
N ARG A 68 -11.16 25.79 -10.13
CA ARG A 68 -10.26 26.56 -10.99
C ARG A 68 -9.27 27.39 -10.17
N LYS A 69 -9.77 28.06 -9.14
CA LYS A 69 -8.95 28.85 -8.21
C LYS A 69 -7.95 27.99 -7.44
N ASN A 70 -8.38 26.81 -6.99
CA ASN A 70 -7.53 25.84 -6.30
C ASN A 70 -6.43 25.31 -7.23
N LEU A 71 -6.76 25.02 -8.49
CA LEU A 71 -5.82 24.58 -9.52
C LEU A 71 -4.79 25.66 -9.85
N GLU A 72 -5.23 26.88 -10.14
CA GLU A 72 -4.36 28.03 -10.43
C GLU A 72 -3.39 28.31 -9.28
N SER A 73 -3.91 28.35 -8.06
CA SER A 73 -3.10 28.54 -6.85
C SER A 73 -2.08 27.41 -6.67
N SER A 74 -2.50 26.17 -6.88
CA SER A 74 -1.63 25.01 -6.72
C SER A 74 -0.52 24.97 -7.77
N LEU A 75 -0.83 25.29 -9.03
CA LEU A 75 0.17 25.42 -10.09
C LEU A 75 1.21 26.50 -9.75
N ARG A 76 0.75 27.65 -9.24
CA ARG A 76 1.61 28.80 -8.92
C ARG A 76 2.53 28.56 -7.72
N PHE A 77 1.99 28.02 -6.64
CA PHE A 77 2.71 27.87 -5.38
C PHE A 77 3.30 26.48 -5.17
N GLY A 78 2.95 25.51 -6.03
CA GLY A 78 3.39 24.14 -5.94
C GLY A 78 2.79 23.37 -4.76
N THR A 79 1.63 23.80 -4.25
CA THR A 79 0.88 23.03 -3.26
C THR A 79 0.31 21.77 -3.92
N PRO A 80 0.42 20.60 -3.29
CA PRO A 80 -0.17 19.38 -3.83
C PRO A 80 -1.70 19.52 -3.94
N LEU A 81 -2.27 18.94 -4.99
CA LEU A 81 -3.71 18.96 -5.23
C LEU A 81 -4.25 17.54 -5.36
N LEU A 82 -5.32 17.21 -4.65
CA LEU A 82 -6.08 15.98 -4.80
C LEU A 82 -7.45 16.33 -5.40
N VAL A 83 -7.72 15.84 -6.61
CA VAL A 83 -9.00 16.01 -7.30
C VAL A 83 -9.79 14.72 -7.20
N GLN A 84 -10.94 14.78 -6.54
CA GLN A 84 -11.87 13.67 -6.39
C GLN A 84 -12.93 13.66 -7.50
N ASP A 85 -13.67 12.55 -7.54
CA ASP A 85 -14.83 12.33 -8.40
C ASP A 85 -14.50 12.60 -9.87
N VAL A 86 -13.35 12.08 -10.30
CA VAL A 86 -12.78 12.34 -11.63
C VAL A 86 -13.57 11.69 -12.77
N GLU A 87 -14.62 10.94 -12.44
CA GLU A 87 -15.70 10.59 -13.36
C GLU A 87 -16.34 11.82 -14.04
N SER A 88 -16.36 12.97 -13.36
CA SER A 88 -16.82 14.25 -13.91
C SER A 88 -15.67 15.06 -14.51
N TYR A 89 -14.80 14.42 -15.30
CA TYR A 89 -13.57 15.03 -15.81
C TYR A 89 -13.79 16.32 -16.61
N ASP A 90 -13.05 17.39 -16.28
CA ASP A 90 -13.02 18.65 -17.03
C ASP A 90 -11.76 18.75 -17.92
N PRO A 91 -11.90 18.93 -19.25
CA PRO A 91 -10.80 19.16 -20.19
C PRO A 91 -9.88 20.35 -19.88
N ILE A 92 -10.27 21.27 -18.98
CA ILE A 92 -9.40 22.34 -18.49
C ILE A 92 -8.07 21.81 -17.91
N LEU A 93 -8.04 20.55 -17.46
CA LEU A 93 -6.83 19.93 -16.92
C LEU A 93 -5.87 19.41 -18.00
N ASN A 94 -6.29 19.34 -19.27
CA ASN A 94 -5.48 18.78 -20.37
C ASN A 94 -4.08 19.42 -20.49
N PRO A 95 -3.92 20.77 -20.45
CA PRO A 95 -2.59 21.39 -20.54
C PRO A 95 -1.65 20.95 -19.41
N VAL A 96 -2.21 20.68 -18.23
CA VAL A 96 -1.46 20.20 -17.05
C VAL A 96 -1.05 18.75 -17.25
N LEU A 97 -1.98 17.87 -17.65
CA LEU A 97 -1.70 16.45 -17.87
C LEU A 97 -0.71 16.23 -19.03
N ASN A 98 -0.84 17.01 -20.09
CA ASN A 98 0.07 17.00 -21.24
C ASN A 98 1.44 17.60 -20.92
N ARG A 99 1.57 18.31 -19.79
CA ARG A 99 2.74 19.13 -19.46
C ARG A 99 3.06 20.12 -20.58
N GLU A 100 2.03 20.75 -21.12
CA GLU A 100 2.13 21.82 -22.13
C GLU A 100 2.69 23.09 -21.50
N VAL A 101 4.01 23.12 -21.35
CA VAL A 101 4.72 24.21 -20.70
C VAL A 101 5.52 25.05 -21.68
N ARG A 102 5.45 26.37 -21.52
CA ARG A 102 6.21 27.34 -22.31
C ARG A 102 7.29 27.98 -21.42
N ARG A 103 8.53 28.01 -21.89
CA ARG A 103 9.63 28.66 -21.17
C ARG A 103 9.84 30.06 -21.73
N THR A 104 9.61 31.08 -20.91
CA THR A 104 9.76 32.48 -21.30
C THR A 104 10.46 33.25 -20.19
N GLY A 105 11.59 33.89 -20.50
CA GLY A 105 12.32 34.73 -19.54
C GLY A 105 12.75 34.00 -18.25
N GLY A 106 13.13 32.73 -18.35
CA GLY A 106 13.52 31.90 -17.18
C GLY A 106 12.35 31.34 -16.36
N ARG A 107 11.10 31.70 -16.69
CA ARG A 107 9.90 31.15 -16.07
C ARG A 107 9.33 30.01 -16.92
N THR A 108 8.71 29.05 -16.26
CA THR A 108 7.94 27.98 -16.90
C THR A 108 6.47 28.33 -16.73
N LEU A 109 5.74 28.49 -17.84
CA LEU A 109 4.35 28.89 -17.86
C LEU A 109 3.49 27.74 -18.36
N VAL A 110 2.30 27.57 -17.79
CA VAL A 110 1.23 26.71 -18.31
C VAL A 110 0.00 27.56 -18.59
N THR A 111 -0.67 27.32 -19.70
CA THR A 111 -1.87 28.06 -20.09
C THR A 111 -3.11 27.29 -19.67
N LEU A 112 -3.96 27.92 -18.87
CA LEU A 112 -5.27 27.39 -18.47
C LEU A 112 -6.35 28.33 -18.98
N GLY A 113 -7.14 27.87 -19.96
CA GLY A 113 -8.09 28.71 -20.67
C GLY A 113 -7.38 29.93 -21.26
N ASP A 114 -7.71 31.10 -20.74
CA ASP A 114 -7.25 32.42 -21.16
C ASP A 114 -6.18 33.02 -20.22
N GLN A 115 -5.69 32.25 -19.23
CA GLN A 115 -4.64 32.69 -18.31
C GLN A 115 -3.33 31.92 -18.45
N ASP A 116 -2.23 32.66 -18.37
CA ASP A 116 -0.87 32.12 -18.24
C ASP A 116 -0.42 32.11 -16.77
N ILE A 117 -0.07 30.93 -16.28
CA ILE A 117 0.25 30.69 -14.88
C ILE A 117 1.69 30.22 -14.77
N ASP A 118 2.44 30.84 -13.85
CA ASP A 118 3.78 30.38 -13.50
C ASP A 118 3.69 28.98 -12.87
N LEU A 119 4.25 27.96 -13.52
CA LEU A 119 4.27 26.60 -13.04
C LEU A 119 5.42 26.40 -12.05
N SER A 120 5.09 26.08 -10.81
CA SER A 120 6.06 25.65 -9.81
C SER A 120 6.62 24.26 -10.13
N PRO A 121 7.95 24.04 -10.03
CA PRO A 121 8.56 22.73 -10.25
C PRO A 121 8.19 21.70 -9.17
N THR A 122 7.66 22.13 -8.03
CA THR A 122 7.22 21.24 -6.94
C THR A 122 5.75 20.86 -7.03
N PHE A 123 5.01 21.39 -8.01
CA PHE A 123 3.60 21.08 -8.19
C PHE A 123 3.40 19.57 -8.39
N THR A 124 2.35 19.04 -7.76
CA THR A 124 1.94 17.65 -7.89
C THR A 124 0.43 17.57 -7.79
N ILE A 125 -0.18 16.78 -8.65
CA ILE A 125 -1.62 16.52 -8.64
C ILE A 125 -1.88 15.01 -8.57
N PHE A 126 -2.86 14.63 -7.76
CA PHE A 126 -3.41 13.29 -7.65
C PHE A 126 -4.87 13.34 -8.10
N LEU A 127 -5.25 12.43 -8.99
CA LEU A 127 -6.62 12.24 -9.42
C LEU A 127 -7.17 11.00 -8.70
N SER A 128 -8.40 11.03 -8.22
CA SER A 128 -9.01 9.87 -7.56
C SER A 128 -10.47 9.67 -7.94
N THR A 129 -10.87 8.42 -8.20
CA THR A 129 -12.28 8.01 -8.33
C THR A 129 -12.59 6.91 -7.32
N ARG A 130 -13.84 6.90 -6.85
CA ARG A 130 -14.40 5.82 -6.03
C ARG A 130 -15.13 4.76 -6.85
N ASP A 131 -15.39 5.04 -8.13
CA ASP A 131 -16.05 4.12 -9.03
C ASP A 131 -14.98 3.22 -9.70
N PRO A 132 -14.90 1.92 -9.37
CA PRO A 132 -13.95 1.01 -10.02
C PRO A 132 -14.41 0.59 -11.44
N SER A 133 -15.68 0.86 -11.80
CA SER A 133 -16.28 0.44 -13.06
C SER A 133 -16.19 1.49 -14.16
N ILE A 134 -15.72 2.70 -13.84
CA ILE A 134 -15.63 3.78 -14.80
C ILE A 134 -14.65 3.47 -15.93
N GLU A 135 -15.12 3.68 -17.16
CA GLU A 135 -14.28 3.64 -18.36
C GLU A 135 -13.81 5.05 -18.72
N PHE A 136 -12.52 5.30 -18.52
CA PHE A 136 -11.92 6.56 -18.96
C PHE A 136 -11.65 6.56 -20.48
N PRO A 137 -11.89 7.69 -21.17
CA PRO A 137 -11.50 7.85 -22.56
C PRO A 137 -10.00 7.56 -22.77
N ALA A 138 -9.66 6.93 -23.89
CA ALA A 138 -8.28 6.56 -24.24
C ALA A 138 -7.29 7.74 -24.19
N ASP A 139 -7.78 8.94 -24.50
CA ASP A 139 -7.00 10.18 -24.39
C ASP A 139 -6.51 10.43 -22.95
N ILE A 140 -7.38 10.32 -21.94
CA ILE A 140 -6.98 10.43 -20.52
C ILE A 140 -6.04 9.28 -20.14
N CYS A 141 -6.38 8.05 -20.52
CA CYS A 141 -5.58 6.87 -20.21
C CYS A 141 -4.13 6.99 -20.71
N SER A 142 -3.92 7.67 -21.83
CA SER A 142 -2.59 7.89 -22.40
C SER A 142 -1.73 8.90 -21.63
N ARG A 143 -2.31 9.69 -20.73
CA ARG A 143 -1.65 10.84 -20.06
C ARG A 143 -1.48 10.68 -18.56
N VAL A 144 -2.13 9.70 -17.95
CA VAL A 144 -2.07 9.42 -16.51
C VAL A 144 -1.37 8.09 -16.24
N THR A 145 -1.03 7.84 -14.98
CA THR A 145 -0.63 6.52 -14.50
C THR A 145 -1.73 5.98 -13.60
N PHE A 146 -2.39 4.89 -14.02
CA PHE A 146 -3.40 4.25 -13.18
C PHE A 146 -2.75 3.55 -11.99
N VAL A 147 -3.34 3.75 -10.82
CA VAL A 147 -2.96 3.06 -9.58
C VAL A 147 -4.23 2.51 -8.93
N ASN A 148 -4.36 1.19 -8.88
CA ASN A 148 -5.60 0.54 -8.44
C ASN A 148 -5.48 0.05 -6.99
N PHE A 149 -6.19 0.73 -6.08
CA PHE A 149 -6.33 0.39 -4.67
C PHE A 149 -7.63 -0.36 -4.36
N THR A 150 -8.29 -0.93 -5.37
CA THR A 150 -9.41 -1.85 -5.15
C THR A 150 -8.94 -3.01 -4.27
N VAL A 151 -9.60 -3.16 -3.13
CA VAL A 151 -9.24 -4.18 -2.16
C VAL A 151 -9.52 -5.56 -2.74
N THR A 152 -8.50 -6.41 -2.71
CA THR A 152 -8.58 -7.80 -3.17
C THR A 152 -8.75 -8.75 -1.98
N ARG A 153 -9.21 -9.98 -2.23
CA ARG A 153 -9.31 -11.02 -1.20
C ARG A 153 -8.00 -11.25 -0.47
N SER A 154 -6.89 -11.31 -1.20
CA SER A 154 -5.56 -11.50 -0.65
C SER A 154 -5.08 -10.27 0.13
N SER A 155 -5.29 -9.06 -0.38
CA SER A 155 -4.93 -7.82 0.32
C SER A 155 -5.66 -7.71 1.66
N LEU A 156 -6.99 -7.92 1.67
CA LEU A 156 -7.77 -7.88 2.90
C LEU A 156 -7.40 -9.00 3.88
N GLN A 157 -7.15 -10.21 3.37
CA GLN A 157 -6.67 -11.31 4.20
C GLN A 157 -5.34 -10.96 4.87
N SER A 158 -4.38 -10.39 4.13
CA SER A 158 -3.10 -9.94 4.68
C SER A 158 -3.28 -8.84 5.73
N GLN A 159 -4.14 -7.85 5.47
CA GLN A 159 -4.47 -6.80 6.44
C GLN A 159 -5.06 -7.38 7.73
N CYS A 160 -6.01 -8.32 7.62
CA CYS A 160 -6.63 -8.96 8.77
C CYS A 160 -5.64 -9.83 9.55
N LEU A 161 -4.77 -10.58 8.86
CA LEU A 161 -3.72 -11.37 9.49
C LEU A 161 -2.76 -10.48 10.29
N ASN A 162 -2.31 -9.37 9.69
CA ASN A 162 -1.44 -8.40 10.35
C ASN A 162 -2.09 -7.80 11.59
N ALA A 163 -3.38 -7.42 11.50
CA ALA A 163 -4.12 -6.89 12.64
C ALA A 163 -4.27 -7.91 13.78
N VAL A 164 -4.56 -9.19 13.46
CA VAL A 164 -4.67 -10.26 14.46
C VAL A 164 -3.33 -10.56 15.10
N LEU A 165 -2.26 -10.70 14.32
CA LEU A 165 -0.93 -10.97 14.86
C LEU A 165 -0.47 -9.83 15.78
N LYS A 166 -0.72 -8.58 15.40
CA LYS A 166 -0.41 -7.42 16.24
C LYS A 166 -1.17 -7.42 17.57
N ALA A 167 -2.42 -7.89 17.58
CA ALA A 167 -3.24 -7.96 18.79
C ALA A 167 -2.92 -9.19 19.66
N GLU A 168 -2.83 -10.37 19.05
CA GLU A 168 -2.77 -11.66 19.76
C GLU A 168 -1.34 -12.16 19.99
N ARG A 169 -0.42 -11.82 19.08
CA ARG A 169 0.98 -12.27 19.09
C ARG A 169 1.95 -11.14 18.76
N PRO A 170 1.98 -10.05 19.57
CA PRO A 170 2.88 -8.92 19.33
C PRO A 170 4.37 -9.34 19.35
N ASP A 171 4.69 -10.43 20.06
CA ASP A 171 6.01 -11.07 20.04
C ASP A 171 6.39 -11.56 18.64
N VAL A 172 5.45 -12.20 17.95
CA VAL A 172 5.62 -12.74 16.59
C VAL A 172 5.68 -11.60 15.59
N ASP A 173 4.79 -10.60 15.71
CA ASP A 173 4.76 -9.46 14.79
C ASP A 173 6.05 -8.63 14.85
N SER A 174 6.56 -8.34 16.05
CA SER A 174 7.86 -7.65 16.23
C SER A 174 9.01 -8.49 15.66
N LYS A 175 9.07 -9.78 16.00
CA LYS A 175 10.11 -10.69 15.51
C LYS A 175 10.09 -10.78 13.97
N ARG A 176 8.90 -10.84 13.36
CA ARG A 176 8.71 -10.83 11.90
C ARG A 176 9.24 -9.54 11.28
N SER A 177 8.88 -8.38 11.83
CA SER A 177 9.34 -7.08 11.32
C SER A 177 10.86 -6.94 11.36
N ASP A 178 11.49 -7.36 12.46
CA ASP A 178 12.94 -7.27 12.64
C ASP A 178 13.69 -8.23 11.72
N LEU A 179 13.20 -9.47 11.56
CA LEU A 179 13.77 -10.45 10.64
C LEU A 179 13.65 -10.00 9.18
N MET A 180 12.51 -9.43 8.76
CA MET A 180 12.36 -8.88 7.41
C MET A 180 13.35 -7.75 7.12
N LYS A 181 13.58 -6.85 8.09
CA LYS A 181 14.60 -5.79 7.95
C LYS A 181 16.00 -6.38 7.82
N MET A 182 16.35 -7.34 8.66
CA MET A 182 17.67 -7.98 8.67
C MET A 182 17.92 -8.76 7.37
N GLN A 183 16.93 -9.54 6.92
CA GLN A 183 16.97 -10.28 5.66
C GLN A 183 17.18 -9.32 4.47
N GLY A 184 16.44 -8.21 4.43
CA GLY A 184 16.62 -7.18 3.40
C GLY A 184 18.02 -6.57 3.38
N GLN A 185 18.60 -6.29 4.56
CA GLN A 185 19.97 -5.78 4.67
C GLN A 185 21.00 -6.81 4.18
N PHE A 186 20.84 -8.09 4.55
CA PHE A 186 21.75 -9.14 4.10
C PHE A 186 21.64 -9.40 2.60
N GLN A 187 20.43 -9.42 2.02
CA GLN A 187 20.26 -9.57 0.57
C GLN A 187 20.89 -8.40 -0.21
N LEU A 188 20.75 -7.17 0.28
CA LEU A 188 21.42 -6.00 -0.32
C LEU A 188 22.94 -6.12 -0.23
N LYS A 189 23.46 -6.50 0.93
CA LYS A 189 24.90 -6.70 1.13
C LYS A 189 25.45 -7.81 0.23
N LEU A 190 24.72 -8.93 0.11
CA LEU A 190 25.08 -10.04 -0.76
C LEU A 190 25.15 -9.61 -2.22
N ARG A 191 24.13 -8.90 -2.73
CA ARG A 191 24.15 -8.34 -4.10
C ARG A 191 25.32 -7.39 -4.34
N HIS A 192 25.69 -6.59 -3.34
CA HIS A 192 26.84 -5.69 -3.46
C HIS A 192 28.16 -6.47 -3.56
N LEU A 193 28.35 -7.47 -2.68
CA LEU A 193 29.52 -8.34 -2.70
C LEU A 193 29.63 -9.13 -4.01
N GLU A 194 28.50 -9.64 -4.54
CA GLU A 194 28.45 -10.31 -5.84
C GLU A 194 28.84 -9.37 -6.98
N LYS A 195 28.35 -8.13 -6.96
CA LYS A 195 28.71 -7.12 -7.96
C LYS A 195 30.19 -6.76 -7.89
N ASP A 196 30.73 -6.60 -6.68
CA ASP A 196 32.15 -6.28 -6.47
C ASP A 196 33.06 -7.43 -6.90
N LEU A 197 32.62 -8.68 -6.68
CA LEU A 197 33.31 -9.88 -7.16
C LEU A 197 33.34 -9.93 -8.69
N LEU A 198 32.20 -9.69 -9.35
CA LEU A 198 32.11 -9.61 -10.81
C LEU A 198 32.96 -8.48 -11.38
N GLN A 199 32.99 -7.34 -10.70
CA GLN A 199 33.84 -6.21 -11.09
C GLN A 199 35.32 -6.57 -10.97
N ALA A 200 35.74 -7.17 -9.86
CA ALA A 200 37.12 -7.63 -9.67
C ALA A 200 37.55 -8.66 -10.72
N LEU A 201 36.65 -9.58 -11.10
CA LEU A 201 36.87 -10.54 -12.20
C LEU A 201 37.03 -9.86 -13.56
N ASN A 202 36.23 -8.84 -13.86
CA ASN A 202 36.32 -8.09 -15.12
C ASN A 202 37.54 -7.15 -15.20
N GLU A 203 37.96 -6.60 -14.06
CA GLU A 203 39.15 -5.74 -13.95
C GLU A 203 40.45 -6.54 -14.12
N ALA A 204 40.42 -7.84 -13.85
CA ALA A 204 41.53 -8.75 -14.08
C ALA A 204 41.79 -8.94 -15.59
N LYS A 205 42.59 -8.03 -16.18
CA LYS A 205 43.13 -8.17 -17.53
C LYS A 205 44.53 -8.80 -17.46
N GLY A 206 44.70 -9.95 -18.10
CA GLY A 206 45.96 -10.71 -18.11
C GLY A 206 45.82 -12.06 -17.43
N ASN A 207 46.96 -12.70 -17.13
CA ASN A 207 46.98 -13.99 -16.44
C ASN A 207 46.63 -13.77 -14.95
N LEU A 208 45.44 -14.20 -14.53
CA LEU A 208 44.91 -14.00 -13.16
C LEU A 208 45.84 -14.50 -12.05
N LEU A 209 46.73 -15.44 -12.38
CA LEU A 209 47.67 -16.05 -11.44
C LEU A 209 48.87 -15.15 -11.11
N ASP A 210 49.08 -14.06 -11.85
CA ASP A 210 50.28 -13.22 -11.70
C ASP A 210 50.03 -11.99 -10.80
N ASP A 211 48.78 -11.73 -10.39
CA ASP A 211 48.42 -10.61 -9.51
C ASP A 211 47.87 -11.11 -8.16
N ASP A 212 48.77 -11.34 -7.22
CA ASP A 212 48.47 -11.75 -5.84
C ASP A 212 47.45 -10.83 -5.14
N LYS A 213 47.37 -9.55 -5.54
CA LYS A 213 46.41 -8.60 -4.96
C LYS A 213 44.99 -8.89 -5.44
N ILE A 214 44.82 -9.28 -6.70
CA ILE A 214 43.51 -9.67 -7.25
C ILE A 214 43.05 -10.96 -6.57
N ILE A 215 43.95 -11.94 -6.42
CA ILE A 215 43.64 -13.22 -5.74
C ILE A 215 43.19 -12.96 -4.29
N ALA A 216 43.96 -12.19 -3.52
CA ALA A 216 43.62 -11.86 -2.13
C ALA A 216 42.27 -11.11 -2.02
N ARG A 217 41.98 -10.20 -2.96
CA ARG A 217 40.70 -9.48 -3.02
C ARG A 217 39.54 -10.43 -3.33
N LEU A 218 39.69 -11.33 -4.30
CA LEU A 218 38.67 -12.32 -4.65
C LEU A 218 38.41 -13.30 -3.50
N GLU A 219 39.45 -13.78 -2.82
CA GLU A 219 39.31 -14.64 -1.63
C GLU A 219 38.55 -13.94 -0.50
N THR A 220 38.88 -12.66 -0.24
CA THR A 220 38.19 -11.87 0.79
C THR A 220 36.71 -11.68 0.45
N LEU A 221 36.40 -11.26 -0.77
CA LEU A 221 35.02 -11.07 -1.24
C LEU A 221 34.23 -12.37 -1.20
N LYS A 222 34.82 -13.49 -1.64
CA LYS A 222 34.19 -14.81 -1.60
C LYS A 222 33.89 -15.25 -0.17
N ARG A 223 34.84 -15.05 0.76
CA ARG A 223 34.64 -15.39 2.17
C ARG A 223 33.51 -14.56 2.78
N GLU A 224 33.54 -13.24 2.58
CA GLU A 224 32.49 -12.35 3.10
C GLU A 224 31.11 -12.68 2.51
N ALA A 225 31.02 -12.97 1.21
CA ALA A 225 29.79 -13.39 0.57
C ALA A 225 29.27 -14.71 1.17
N GLY A 226 30.16 -15.67 1.41
CA GLY A 226 29.82 -16.94 2.07
C GLY A 226 29.30 -16.76 3.50
N GLU A 227 29.92 -15.87 4.29
CA GLU A 227 29.45 -15.55 5.64
C GLU A 227 28.07 -14.88 5.64
N VAL A 228 27.83 -13.95 4.72
CA VAL A 228 26.53 -13.28 4.58
C VAL A 228 25.47 -14.28 4.09
N ALA A 229 25.79 -15.14 3.12
CA ALA A 229 24.88 -16.18 2.63
C ALA A 229 24.45 -17.13 3.74
N LYS A 230 25.38 -17.54 4.61
CA LYS A 230 25.05 -18.37 5.79
C LYS A 230 24.09 -17.66 6.75
N LYS A 231 24.28 -16.36 7.00
CA LYS A 231 23.37 -15.57 7.84
C LYS A 231 21.98 -15.41 7.22
N VAL A 232 21.89 -15.33 5.90
CA VAL A 232 20.59 -15.34 5.19
C VAL A 232 19.87 -16.66 5.46
N GLU A 233 20.56 -17.79 5.28
CA GLU A 233 19.98 -19.12 5.52
C GLU A 233 19.53 -19.31 6.98
N GLU A 234 20.33 -18.88 7.95
CA GLU A 234 19.95 -18.89 9.37
C GLU A 234 18.70 -18.03 9.65
N THR A 235 18.61 -16.85 9.00
CA THR A 235 17.46 -15.95 9.14
C THR A 235 16.20 -16.56 8.51
N ASP A 236 16.33 -17.24 7.36
CA ASP A 236 15.23 -17.90 6.67
C ASP A 236 14.63 -19.04 7.50
N ALA A 237 15.47 -19.80 8.22
CA ALA A 237 15.01 -20.84 9.13
C ALA A 237 14.18 -20.27 10.29
N ILE A 238 14.60 -19.13 10.87
CA ILE A 238 13.85 -18.47 11.94
C ILE A 238 12.55 -17.86 11.38
N MET A 239 12.58 -17.32 10.17
CA MET A 239 11.37 -16.81 9.49
C MET A 239 10.34 -17.92 9.27
N ALA A 240 10.76 -19.14 8.93
CA ALA A 240 9.85 -20.28 8.79
C ALA A 240 9.14 -20.65 10.12
N GLU A 241 9.82 -20.51 11.25
CA GLU A 241 9.21 -20.70 12.58
C GLU A 241 8.15 -19.63 12.87
N VAL A 242 8.48 -18.36 12.59
CA VAL A 242 7.55 -17.21 12.74
C VAL A 242 6.32 -17.38 11.83
N GLU A 243 6.54 -17.85 10.60
CA GLU A 243 5.48 -18.12 9.64
C GLU A 243 4.56 -19.26 10.11
N SER A 244 5.12 -20.33 10.68
CA SER A 244 4.33 -21.44 11.25
C SER A 244 3.36 -20.97 12.34
N VAL A 245 3.76 -20.02 13.18
CA VAL A 245 2.86 -19.41 14.17
C VAL A 245 1.81 -18.54 13.48
N SER A 246 2.21 -17.78 12.45
CA SER A 246 1.31 -16.92 11.68
C SER A 246 0.23 -17.72 10.95
N GLN A 247 0.57 -18.91 10.46
CA GLN A 247 -0.34 -19.84 9.78
C GLN A 247 -1.54 -20.26 10.64
N GLN A 248 -1.41 -20.25 11.97
CA GLN A 248 -2.53 -20.59 12.87
C GLN A 248 -3.68 -19.57 12.76
N TYR A 249 -3.39 -18.32 12.39
CA TYR A 249 -4.35 -17.22 12.29
C TYR A 249 -4.86 -17.00 10.87
N VAL A 250 -4.25 -17.64 9.86
CA VAL A 250 -4.66 -17.53 8.45
C VAL A 250 -6.13 -17.89 8.22
N PRO A 251 -6.70 -18.96 8.82
CA PRO A 251 -8.11 -19.29 8.64
C PRO A 251 -9.05 -18.18 9.11
N LEU A 252 -8.74 -17.49 10.22
CA LEU A 252 -9.52 -16.36 10.71
C LEU A 252 -9.44 -15.17 9.74
N ALA A 253 -8.24 -14.86 9.24
CA ALA A 253 -8.05 -13.78 8.27
C ALA A 253 -8.78 -14.06 6.94
N GLN A 254 -8.76 -15.31 6.48
CA GLN A 254 -9.50 -15.74 5.29
C GLN A 254 -11.02 -15.67 5.52
N ALA A 255 -11.50 -16.08 6.70
CA ALA A 255 -12.90 -15.90 7.08
C ALA A 255 -13.30 -14.41 7.04
N CYS A 256 -12.51 -13.52 7.65
CA CYS A 256 -12.75 -12.07 7.64
C CYS A 256 -12.83 -11.50 6.21
N SER A 257 -11.91 -11.90 5.34
CA SER A 257 -11.94 -11.52 3.93
C SER A 257 -13.22 -12.02 3.23
N ASN A 258 -13.57 -13.30 3.42
CA ASN A 258 -14.79 -13.86 2.83
C ASN A 258 -16.05 -13.12 3.27
N ILE A 259 -16.11 -12.77 4.56
CA ILE A 259 -17.21 -12.00 5.14
C ILE A 259 -17.40 -10.67 4.41
N TYR A 260 -16.32 -9.91 4.22
CA TYR A 260 -16.35 -8.64 3.50
C TYR A 260 -16.96 -8.79 2.11
N PHE A 261 -16.40 -9.70 1.30
CA PHE A 261 -16.84 -9.84 -0.09
C PHE A 261 -18.24 -10.41 -0.20
N THR A 262 -18.71 -11.17 0.80
CA THR A 262 -20.13 -11.55 0.87
C THR A 262 -21.02 -10.35 1.18
N LEU A 263 -20.62 -9.48 2.12
CA LEU A 263 -21.35 -8.24 2.43
C LEU A 263 -21.37 -7.28 1.24
N GLU A 264 -20.25 -7.11 0.55
CA GLU A 264 -20.13 -6.29 -0.65
C GLU A 264 -21.06 -6.80 -1.77
N ALA A 265 -21.14 -8.12 -1.95
CA ALA A 265 -22.04 -8.74 -2.93
C ALA A 265 -23.53 -8.56 -2.59
N MET A 266 -23.90 -8.23 -1.35
CA MET A 266 -25.31 -8.04 -0.97
C MET A 266 -25.98 -6.85 -1.66
N ASN A 267 -25.19 -5.87 -2.14
CA ASN A 267 -25.70 -4.76 -2.94
C ASN A 267 -26.40 -5.26 -4.23
N GLN A 268 -26.01 -6.42 -4.75
CA GLN A 268 -26.66 -7.05 -5.91
C GLN A 268 -28.05 -7.59 -5.58
N VAL A 269 -28.32 -7.90 -4.31
CA VAL A 269 -29.64 -8.35 -3.84
C VAL A 269 -30.55 -7.14 -3.64
N HIS A 270 -30.03 -6.08 -3.01
CA HIS A 270 -30.78 -4.84 -2.81
C HIS A 270 -29.84 -3.64 -2.64
N PHE A 271 -30.17 -2.52 -3.28
CA PHE A 271 -29.34 -1.30 -3.31
C PHE A 271 -29.08 -0.67 -1.93
N LEU A 272 -29.88 -1.01 -0.92
CA LEU A 272 -29.69 -0.55 0.47
C LEU A 272 -28.66 -1.36 1.24
N TYR A 273 -28.23 -2.53 0.73
CA TYR A 273 -27.20 -3.35 1.38
C TYR A 273 -25.82 -2.93 0.91
N GLN A 274 -25.44 -1.72 1.34
CA GLN A 274 -24.12 -1.16 1.10
C GLN A 274 -23.32 -1.15 2.41
N TYR A 275 -22.26 -1.94 2.44
CA TYR A 275 -21.35 -2.03 3.57
C TYR A 275 -19.99 -1.50 3.16
N SER A 276 -19.42 -0.61 3.97
CA SER A 276 -18.07 -0.11 3.73
C SER A 276 -17.03 -1.09 4.30
N LEU A 277 -15.84 -1.09 3.72
CA LEU A 277 -14.70 -1.83 4.31
C LEU A 277 -14.41 -1.35 5.73
N HIS A 278 -14.51 -0.04 5.97
CA HIS A 278 -14.30 0.57 7.27
C HIS A 278 -15.20 -0.05 8.35
N PHE A 279 -16.49 -0.23 8.06
CA PHE A 279 -17.44 -0.87 8.96
C PHE A 279 -16.99 -2.27 9.40
N LEU A 280 -16.52 -3.10 8.45
CA LEU A 280 -16.01 -4.43 8.81
C LEU A 280 -14.73 -4.35 9.65
N LEU A 281 -13.80 -3.47 9.29
CA LEU A 281 -12.54 -3.31 10.01
C LEU A 281 -12.74 -2.78 11.44
N GLU A 282 -13.75 -1.94 11.67
CA GLU A 282 -14.15 -1.49 13.01
C GLU A 282 -14.69 -2.65 13.87
N ILE A 283 -15.57 -3.49 13.31
CA ILE A 283 -16.06 -4.70 13.98
C ILE A 283 -14.87 -5.60 14.34
N PHE A 284 -13.99 -5.84 13.37
CA PHE A 284 -12.82 -6.68 13.56
C PHE A 284 -11.90 -6.14 14.66
N SER A 285 -11.62 -4.83 14.64
CA SER A 285 -10.83 -4.18 15.68
C SER A 285 -11.49 -4.24 17.05
N THR A 286 -12.82 -4.16 17.12
CA THR A 286 -13.59 -4.26 18.37
C THR A 286 -13.51 -5.67 18.94
N VAL A 287 -13.67 -6.70 18.10
CA VAL A 287 -13.55 -8.11 18.51
C VAL A 287 -12.14 -8.45 18.99
N LEU A 288 -11.10 -7.82 18.43
CA LEU A 288 -9.72 -8.03 18.86
C LEU A 288 -9.35 -7.25 20.13
N GLY A 289 -9.77 -5.99 20.25
CA GLY A 289 -9.29 -5.08 21.30
C GLY A 289 -10.25 -4.84 22.47
N GLN A 290 -11.55 -5.03 22.27
CA GLN A 290 -12.61 -4.64 23.22
C GLN A 290 -13.55 -5.81 23.54
N ASN A 291 -13.08 -7.05 23.41
CA ASN A 291 -13.88 -8.23 23.65
C ASN A 291 -13.80 -8.70 25.12
N ASP A 292 -14.91 -8.58 25.83
CA ASP A 292 -15.04 -9.00 27.23
C ASP A 292 -14.77 -10.50 27.44
N ASN A 293 -15.08 -11.34 26.44
CA ASN A 293 -14.85 -12.79 26.50
C ASN A 293 -13.36 -13.17 26.51
N LEU A 294 -12.46 -12.22 26.19
CA LEU A 294 -11.01 -12.43 26.14
C LEU A 294 -10.27 -12.03 27.42
N LYS A 295 -10.95 -11.40 28.40
CA LYS A 295 -10.30 -10.81 29.59
C LYS A 295 -9.53 -11.83 30.45
N ASP A 296 -10.09 -13.03 30.63
CA ASP A 296 -9.50 -14.07 31.49
C ASP A 296 -8.79 -15.19 30.72
N VAL A 297 -8.75 -15.11 29.38
CA VAL A 297 -8.22 -16.17 28.52
C VAL A 297 -6.80 -15.82 28.08
N LYS A 298 -5.82 -16.61 28.56
CA LYS A 298 -4.39 -16.40 28.25
C LYS A 298 -3.87 -17.31 27.13
N GLU A 299 -4.49 -18.46 26.93
CA GLU A 299 -4.01 -19.44 25.95
C GLU A 299 -4.40 -19.01 24.53
N ALA A 300 -3.43 -18.88 23.63
CA ALA A 300 -3.63 -18.35 22.29
C ALA A 300 -4.65 -19.14 21.46
N GLY A 301 -4.68 -20.48 21.57
CA GLY A 301 -5.64 -21.32 20.85
C GLY A 301 -7.09 -21.06 21.28
N GLN A 302 -7.33 -20.92 22.59
CA GLN A 302 -8.64 -20.58 23.13
C GLN A 302 -9.08 -19.16 22.75
N ARG A 303 -8.16 -18.18 22.81
CA ARG A 303 -8.44 -16.81 22.37
C ARG A 303 -8.83 -16.77 20.90
N LEU A 304 -8.09 -17.46 20.03
CA LEU A 304 -8.40 -17.58 18.61
C LEU A 304 -9.79 -18.19 18.37
N ALA A 305 -10.16 -19.25 19.10
CA ALA A 305 -11.49 -19.85 18.99
C ALA A 305 -12.62 -18.87 19.38
N ILE A 306 -12.42 -18.11 20.46
CA ILE A 306 -13.37 -17.09 20.91
C ILE A 306 -13.47 -15.94 19.89
N ILE A 307 -12.34 -15.39 19.44
CA ILE A 307 -12.30 -14.33 18.42
C ILE A 307 -13.03 -14.78 17.16
N THR A 308 -12.76 -16.01 16.71
CA THR A 308 -13.41 -16.57 15.52
C THR A 308 -14.92 -16.60 15.75
N LYS A 309 -15.39 -17.21 16.85
CA LYS A 309 -16.82 -17.28 17.17
C LYS A 309 -17.47 -15.90 17.25
N ASP A 310 -16.86 -14.96 17.96
CA ASP A 310 -17.44 -13.65 18.23
C ASP A 310 -17.49 -12.77 16.98
N LEU A 311 -16.52 -12.91 16.07
CA LEU A 311 -16.58 -12.29 14.74
C LEU A 311 -17.78 -12.76 13.91
N PHE A 312 -18.23 -14.00 14.10
CA PHE A 312 -19.47 -14.50 13.49
C PHE A 312 -20.72 -14.06 14.27
N GLN A 313 -20.64 -13.87 15.59
CA GLN A 313 -21.79 -13.51 16.42
C GLN A 313 -22.14 -12.01 16.43
N VAL A 314 -21.16 -11.10 16.50
CA VAL A 314 -21.40 -9.64 16.45
C VAL A 314 -22.19 -9.27 15.19
N ARG A 315 -21.95 -10.01 14.10
CA ARG A 315 -22.67 -9.87 12.83
C ARG A 315 -24.13 -10.31 12.89
N ALA A 316 -24.50 -11.23 13.77
CA ALA A 316 -25.89 -11.68 13.92
C ALA A 316 -26.77 -10.63 14.63
N THR A 317 -26.19 -9.77 15.46
CA THR A 317 -26.91 -8.74 16.22
C THR A 317 -27.04 -7.41 15.48
N GLU A 318 -26.06 -7.05 14.64
CA GLU A 318 -26.03 -5.75 13.94
C GLU A 318 -26.64 -5.79 12.53
N LEU A 319 -26.68 -6.96 11.89
CA LEU A 319 -27.29 -7.13 10.57
C LEU A 319 -28.73 -7.63 10.75
N HIS A 320 -29.71 -6.88 10.21
CA HIS A 320 -31.12 -7.26 10.22
C HIS A 320 -31.32 -8.75 9.86
N SER A 321 -32.32 -9.37 10.48
CA SER A 321 -32.65 -10.80 10.54
C SER A 321 -32.66 -11.56 9.20
N LEU A 322 -32.71 -10.87 8.06
CA LEU A 322 -32.68 -11.43 6.70
C LEU A 322 -31.29 -11.87 6.23
N ILE A 323 -30.21 -11.26 6.72
CA ILE A 323 -28.83 -11.57 6.32
C ILE A 323 -28.33 -12.86 7.01
N LEU A 324 -28.83 -13.13 8.21
CA LEU A 324 -28.58 -14.35 9.00
C LEU A 324 -28.98 -15.64 8.27
N ILE A 325 -30.10 -15.62 7.54
CA ILE A 325 -30.62 -16.81 6.82
C ILE A 325 -29.69 -17.18 5.64
N LEU A 326 -29.19 -16.17 4.92
CA LEU A 326 -28.25 -16.38 3.82
C LEU A 326 -26.88 -16.88 4.33
N PHE A 327 -26.34 -16.34 5.42
CA PHE A 327 -25.04 -16.79 5.94
C PHE A 327 -25.08 -18.21 6.54
N CYS A 328 -26.17 -18.61 7.20
CA CYS A 328 -26.34 -19.98 7.71
C CYS A 328 -26.51 -21.03 6.61
N GLN A 329 -26.98 -20.67 5.40
CA GLN A 329 -27.11 -21.63 4.29
C GLN A 329 -25.80 -21.88 3.53
N TYR A 330 -24.81 -20.99 3.64
CA TYR A 330 -23.56 -21.08 2.86
C TYR A 330 -22.29 -21.32 3.70
N SER A 331 -22.42 -21.56 5.01
CA SER A 331 -21.29 -21.94 5.88
C SER A 331 -21.41 -23.39 6.33
N PHE A 332 -20.84 -24.32 5.54
CA PHE A 332 -20.47 -25.67 5.95
C PHE A 332 -19.12 -26.04 5.34
#